data_AF-A0A2S9GNZ1-F1
#
_entry.id   AF-A0A2S9GNZ1-F1
#
_cell.length_a   1.000
_cell.length_b   1.000
_cell.length_c   1.000
_cell.angle_alpha   90.00
_cell.angle_beta   90.00
_cell.angle_gamma   90.00
#
_symmetry.space_group_name_H-M   'P 1'
#
loop_
_entity.id
_entity.type
_entity.pdbx_description
1 polymer ?
#
loop_
_entity_poly.entity_id
_entity_poly.type
_entity_poly.pdbx_seq_one_letter_code
_entity_poly.pdbx_strand_id
1 'polypeptide(L)' 'RGPNEVTELELRESVSRYWTIDDIRPALIHTNVPKIPGMPPPPLDMLDATGHLRMHAFLLSAHKQA' A
#
# COMPACT_ATOMS: atom_id res chain seq x y z
N ARG A 1 -1.69 3.11 -13.04
CA ARG A 1 -2.15 3.35 -11.65
C ARG A 1 -3.14 2.26 -11.28
N GLY A 2 -2.88 1.50 -10.23
CA GLY A 2 -3.74 0.38 -9.79
C GLY A 2 -4.90 0.84 -8.90
N PRO A 3 -5.86 -0.05 -8.56
CA PRO A 3 -6.87 0.27 -7.58
C PRO A 3 -6.21 0.57 -6.23
N ASN A 4 -6.55 1.72 -5.63
CA ASN A 4 -6.05 2.23 -4.35
C ASN A 4 -4.63 2.81 -4.33
N GLU A 5 -4.08 3.22 -5.47
CA GLU A 5 -2.79 3.92 -5.50
C GLU A 5 -2.98 5.40 -5.11
N VAL A 6 -2.49 5.77 -3.92
CA VAL A 6 -2.35 7.17 -3.49
C VAL A 6 -0.92 7.64 -3.75
N THR A 7 -0.77 8.90 -4.15
CA THR A 7 0.54 9.55 -4.24
C THR A 7 1.05 9.94 -2.86
N GLU A 8 2.37 10.17 -2.73
CA GLU A 8 2.95 10.68 -1.47
C GLU A 8 2.29 12.01 -1.06
N LEU A 9 2.03 12.88 -2.03
CA LEU A 9 1.41 14.19 -1.80
C LEU A 9 -0.02 14.03 -1.25
N GLU A 10 -0.87 13.23 -1.92
CA GLU A 10 -2.24 12.99 -1.46
C GLU A 10 -2.27 12.37 -0.05
N LEU A 11 -1.35 11.43 0.22
CA LEU A 11 -1.22 10.81 1.54
C LEU A 11 -0.82 11.85 2.60
N ARG A 12 0.17 12.69 2.30
CA ARG A 12 0.66 13.75 3.19
C ARG A 12 -0.44 14.77 3.47
N GLU A 13 -1.11 15.28 2.45
CA GLU A 13 -2.19 16.27 2.57
C GLU A 13 -3.42 15.74 3.32
N SER A 14 -3.71 14.45 3.21
CA SER A 14 -4.85 13.84 3.90
C SER A 14 -4.56 13.57 5.37
N VAL A 15 -3.40 12.99 5.67
CA VAL A 15 -3.04 12.56 7.03
C VAL A 15 -2.63 13.74 7.91
N SER A 16 -1.95 14.75 7.36
CA SER A 16 -1.50 15.95 8.09
C SER A 16 -2.64 16.77 8.71
N ARG A 17 -3.88 16.57 8.27
CA ARG A 17 -5.07 17.21 8.86
C ARG A 17 -5.36 16.73 10.28
N TYR A 18 -4.85 15.56 10.65
CA TYR A 18 -5.19 14.88 11.92
C TYR A 18 -3.97 14.43 12.72
N TRP A 19 -2.82 14.26 12.08
CA TRP A 19 -1.59 13.76 12.70
C TRP A 19 -0.39 14.62 12.28
N THR A 20 0.63 14.70 13.13
CA THR A 20 1.94 15.22 12.72
C THR A 20 2.70 14.09 12.04
N ILE A 21 3.09 14.30 10.78
CA ILE A 21 3.78 13.28 9.98
C ILE A 21 5.28 13.30 10.29
N ASP A 22 5.83 12.14 10.64
CA ASP A 22 7.25 11.96 10.95
C ASP A 22 8.05 11.50 9.72
N ASP A 23 7.50 10.53 8.96
CA ASP A 23 8.15 9.95 7.78
C ASP A 23 7.11 9.39 6.79
N ILE A 24 7.41 9.47 5.49
CA ILE A 24 6.70 8.75 4.43
C ILE A 24 7.75 8.17 3.50
N ARG A 25 7.73 6.84 3.32
CA ARG A 25 8.69 6.15 2.44
C ARG A 25 8.02 5.11 1.56
N PRO A 26 8.54 4.84 0.35
CA PRO A 26 8.06 3.74 -0.49
C PRO A 26 8.15 2.41 0.24
N ALA A 27 7.13 1.58 0.06
CA ALA A 27 7.02 0.27 0.69
C ALA A 27 6.25 -0.72 -0.20
N LEU A 28 6.19 -1.97 0.24
CA LEU A 28 5.35 -3.00 -0.34
C LEU A 28 4.31 -3.45 0.67
N ILE A 29 3.05 -3.57 0.24
CA ILE A 29 2.02 -4.29 0.98
C ILE A 29 1.92 -5.71 0.44
N HIS A 30 1.69 -6.66 1.35
CA HIS A 30 1.48 -8.06 1.04
C HIS A 30 0.00 -8.37 1.27
N THR A 31 -0.67 -8.86 0.24
CA THR A 31 -2.12 -9.12 0.28
C THR A 31 -2.45 -10.53 -0.19
N ASN A 32 -3.59 -11.05 0.25
CA ASN A 32 -4.10 -12.32 -0.26
C ASN A 32 -4.48 -12.18 -1.74
N VAL A 33 -4.20 -13.22 -2.53
CA VAL A 33 -4.64 -13.30 -3.93
C VAL A 33 -6.18 -13.43 -3.96
N PRO A 34 -6.91 -12.49 -4.57
CA PRO A 34 -8.36 -12.61 -4.70
C PRO A 34 -8.72 -13.81 -5.58
N LYS A 35 -9.57 -14.70 -5.09
CA LYS A 35 -10.11 -15.83 -5.86
C LYS A 35 -11.38 -15.39 -6.59
N ILE A 36 -11.21 -14.79 -7.77
CA ILE A 36 -12.32 -14.32 -8.60
C ILE A 36 -12.61 -15.38 -9.68
N PRO A 37 -13.83 -15.94 -9.78
CA PRO A 37 -14.16 -16.92 -10.82
C PRO A 37 -13.88 -16.38 -12.22
N GLY A 38 -13.19 -17.17 -13.05
CA GLY A 38 -12.86 -16.80 -14.43
C GLY A 38 -11.67 -15.83 -14.58
N MET A 39 -11.11 -15.30 -13.48
CA MET A 39 -9.87 -14.53 -13.54
C MET A 39 -8.65 -15.48 -13.56
N PRO A 40 -7.69 -15.27 -14.46
CA PRO A 40 -6.43 -15.99 -14.41
C PRO A 40 -5.67 -15.66 -13.11
N PRO A 41 -4.83 -16.58 -12.62
CA PRO A 41 -3.95 -16.28 -11.49
C PRO A 41 -3.02 -15.11 -11.84
N PRO A 42 -2.62 -14.29 -10.85
CA PRO A 42 -1.68 -13.21 -11.08
C PRO A 42 -0.31 -13.75 -11.55
N PRO A 43 0.46 -12.94 -12.29
CA PRO A 43 1.85 -13.26 -12.64
C PRO A 43 2.69 -13.62 -11.41
N LEU A 44 3.61 -14.60 -11.56
CA LEU A 44 4.42 -15.10 -10.45
C LEU A 44 5.36 -14.04 -9.84
N ASP A 45 5.83 -13.09 -10.66
CA ASP A 45 6.67 -11.97 -10.23
C ASP A 45 5.92 -10.98 -9.32
N MET A 46 4.59 -10.94 -9.41
CA MET A 46 3.75 -10.20 -8.47
C MET A 46 3.55 -10.91 -7.13
N LEU A 47 3.93 -12.18 -7.01
CA LEU A 47 3.81 -12.95 -5.77
C LEU A 47 5.09 -12.89 -4.94
N ASP A 48 4.96 -13.01 -3.62
CA ASP A 48 6.08 -13.26 -2.72
C ASP A 48 6.37 -14.77 -2.55
N ALA A 49 7.37 -15.11 -1.73
CA ALA A 49 7.75 -16.50 -1.47
C ALA A 49 6.66 -17.35 -0.81
N THR A 50 5.64 -16.72 -0.22
CA THR A 50 4.50 -17.37 0.44
C THR A 50 3.23 -17.36 -0.42
N GLY A 51 3.29 -16.76 -1.63
CA GLY A 51 2.16 -16.68 -2.55
C GLY A 51 1.22 -15.48 -2.31
N HIS A 52 1.62 -14.48 -1.54
CA HIS A 52 0.86 -13.22 -1.42
C HIS A 52 1.20 -12.26 -2.54
N LEU A 53 0.23 -11.46 -2.98
CA LEU A 53 0.45 -10.34 -3.89
C LEU A 53 1.27 -9.26 -3.22
N ARG A 54 2.35 -8.83 -3.87
CA ARG A 54 3.15 -7.66 -3.51
C ARG A 54 2.71 -6.47 -4.34
N MET A 55 2.31 -5.39 -3.67
CA MET A 55 1.90 -4.15 -4.34
C MET A 55 2.68 -2.97 -3.80
N HIS A 56 3.03 -2.04 -4.68
CA HIS A 56 3.66 -0.78 -4.29
C HIS A 56 2.72 0.08 -3.46
N ALA A 57 3.25 0.64 -2.38
CA ALA A 57 2.54 1.51 -1.45
C ALA A 57 3.53 2.46 -0.75
N PHE A 58 3.04 3.16 0.27
CA PHE A 58 3.85 3.95 1.19
C PHE A 58 3.68 3.44 2.62
N LEU A 59 4.76 3.47 3.39
CA LEU A 59 4.72 3.33 4.84
C LEU A 59 4.84 4.72 5.45
N LEU A 60 3.87 5.08 6.31
CA LEU A 60 3.80 6.36 6.98
C LEU A 60 3.96 6.17 8.49
N SER A 61 4.82 6.98 9.10
CA SER A 61 4.95 7.11 10.55
C SER A 61 4.45 8.49 10.96
N ALA A 62 3.61 8.55 12.00
CA ALA A 62 3.04 9.79 12.49
C ALA A 62 2.61 9.66 13.95
N HIS A 63 2.51 10.79 14.63
CA HIS A 63 2.07 10.88 16.03
C HIS A 63 0.98 11.94 16.21
N LYS A 64 0.20 11.78 17.28
CA LYS A 64 -0.69 12.83 17.78
C LYS A 64 0.10 13.72 18.72
N GLN A 65 -0.12 15.02 18.63
CA GLN A 65 0.34 15.92 19.69
C GLN A 65 -0.41 15.57 20.98
N ALA A 66 0.34 15.58 22.10
CA ALA A 66 -0.17 15.26 23.42
C ALA A 66 -1.18 16.31 23.92
#